data_AF-X6LE21-F1
#
_entry.id   AF-X6LE21-F1
#
_cell.length_a   1.000
_cell.length_b   1.000
_cell.length_c   1.000
_cell.angle_alpha   90.00
_cell.angle_beta   90.00
_cell.angle_gamma   90.00
#
_symmetry.space_group_name_H-M   'P 1'
#
loop_
_entity.id
_entity.type
_entity.pdbx_description
1 polymer ?
#
loop_
_entity_poly.entity_id
_entity_poly.type
_entity_poly.pdbx_seq_one_letter_code
_entity_poly.pdbx_strand_id
1 'polypeptide(L)'
;VRLWDIRSGEQIQVFNGHTSCVSAVEYSPFIIKDSIGNSNVICSGSDDNTIRFWDIRSNKNELYMIKGDDKEDDGILCLKFVVLKKKEKTMNVTYDLSLCYCSCSGSIYIWGN
;
A
#
# COMPACT_ATOMS: atom_id res chain seq x y z
N VAL A 1 6.29 10.38 0.14
CA VAL A 1 6.20 9.85 -1.25
C VAL A 1 5.82 10.98 -2.21
N ARG A 2 6.24 10.96 -3.47
CA ARG A 2 5.92 12.00 -4.47
C ARG A 2 5.35 11.35 -5.72
N LEU A 3 4.29 11.94 -6.28
CA LEU A 3 3.70 11.55 -7.55
C LEU A 3 4.07 12.56 -8.63
N TRP A 4 4.50 12.06 -9.79
CA TRP A 4 4.94 12.86 -10.92
C TRP A 4 4.15 12.49 -12.17
N ASP A 5 3.80 13.50 -12.97
CA ASP A 5 3.31 13.31 -14.33
C ASP A 5 4.53 13.10 -15.24
N ILE A 6 4.61 11.95 -15.89
CA ILE A 6 5.76 11.63 -16.77
C ILE A 6 5.74 12.41 -18.09
N ARG A 7 4.58 12.92 -18.52
CA ARG A 7 4.41 13.64 -19.79
C ARG A 7 4.75 15.11 -19.62
N SER A 8 4.28 15.74 -18.55
CA SER A 8 4.64 17.14 -18.25
C SER A 8 5.96 17.27 -17.50
N GLY A 9 6.42 16.20 -16.83
CA GLY A 9 7.58 16.24 -15.95
C GLY A 9 7.32 16.98 -14.64
N GLU A 10 6.06 17.29 -14.33
CA GLU A 10 5.68 18.05 -13.15
C GLU A 10 5.31 17.14 -11.99
N GLN A 11 5.62 17.60 -10.77
CA GLN A 11 5.19 16.95 -9.55
C GLN A 11 3.71 17.25 -9.31
N ILE A 12 2.87 16.22 -9.35
CA ILE A 12 1.42 16.33 -9.16
C ILE A 12 1.08 16.44 -7.67
N GLN A 13 1.71 15.61 -6.83
CA GLN A 13 1.33 15.50 -5.42
C GLN A 13 2.50 15.07 -4.54
N VAL A 14 2.46 15.50 -3.27
CA VAL A 14 3.36 15.05 -2.21
C VAL A 14 2.54 14.42 -1.10
N PHE A 15 2.89 13.19 -0.75
CA PHE A 15 2.33 12.44 0.36
C PHE A 15 3.30 12.51 1.55
N ASN A 16 2.96 13.35 2.51
CA ASN A 16 3.68 13.51 3.76
C ASN A 16 2.98 12.71 4.86
N GLY A 17 3.71 11.87 5.56
CA GLY A 17 3.18 11.12 6.71
C GLY A 17 4.17 10.13 7.29
N HIS A 18 4.98 9.49 6.44
CA HIS A 18 6.10 8.70 6.93
C HIS A 18 7.10 9.55 7.71
N THR A 19 7.54 9.06 8.86
CA THR A 19 8.48 9.73 9.77
C THR A 19 9.91 9.25 9.62
N SER A 20 10.13 8.22 8.80
CA SER A 20 11.45 7.68 8.45
C SER A 20 11.54 7.41 6.94
N CYS A 21 12.63 6.77 6.51
CA CYS A 21 12.89 6.47 5.10
C CYS A 21 11.81 5.55 4.52
N VAL A 22 11.30 5.92 3.36
CA VAL A 22 10.41 5.06 2.57
C VAL A 22 11.26 4.12 1.73
N SER A 23 11.12 2.83 1.95
CA SER A 23 11.89 1.76 1.31
C SER A 23 11.13 1.09 0.16
N ALA A 24 9.80 1.11 0.20
CA ALA A 24 8.94 0.39 -0.73
C ALA A 24 7.70 1.21 -1.12
N VAL A 25 7.27 1.04 -2.38
CA VAL A 25 6.03 1.61 -2.90
C VAL A 25 5.41 0.64 -3.91
N GLU A 26 4.09 0.49 -3.88
CA GLU A 26 3.37 -0.35 -4.83
C GLU A 26 2.00 0.23 -5.18
N TYR A 27 1.55 0.00 -6.41
CA TYR A 27 0.16 0.25 -6.78
C TYR A 27 -0.73 -0.82 -6.16
N SER A 28 -1.74 -0.37 -5.44
CA SER A 28 -2.80 -1.25 -4.99
C SER A 28 -3.76 -1.53 -6.15
N PRO A 29 -4.23 -2.78 -6.30
CA PRO A 29 -5.31 -3.09 -7.23
C PRO A 29 -6.68 -2.60 -6.72
N PHE A 30 -6.75 -2.03 -5.52
CA PHE A 30 -7.97 -1.39 -5.01
C PHE A 30 -8.26 -0.10 -5.76
N ILE A 31 -9.52 0.05 -6.19
CA ILE A 31 -10.08 1.28 -6.72
C ILE A 31 -11.10 1.81 -5.72
N ILE A 32 -10.91 3.03 -5.26
CA ILE A 32 -11.87 3.71 -4.38
C ILE A 32 -12.84 4.49 -5.24
N LYS A 33 -14.13 4.41 -4.88
CA LYS A 33 -15.17 5.26 -5.47
C LYS A 33 -15.45 6.38 -4.48
N ASP A 34 -15.06 7.60 -4.81
CA ASP A 34 -15.42 8.81 -4.06
C ASP A 34 -16.28 9.73 -4.97
N SER A 35 -16.75 10.83 -4.40
CA SER A 35 -17.47 11.93 -5.04
C SER A 35 -16.80 12.49 -6.31
N ILE A 36 -15.49 12.28 -6.48
CA ILE A 36 -14.69 12.73 -7.64
C ILE A 36 -14.58 11.63 -8.71
N GLY A 37 -15.05 10.41 -8.43
CA GLY A 37 -15.03 9.25 -9.33
C GLY A 37 -14.19 8.09 -8.81
N ASN A 38 -13.73 7.23 -9.72
CA ASN A 38 -12.81 6.13 -9.41
C ASN A 38 -11.40 6.68 -9.15
N SER A 39 -10.77 6.37 -8.02
CA SER A 39 -9.38 6.70 -7.73
C SER A 39 -8.54 5.47 -7.48
N ASN A 40 -7.28 5.52 -7.92
CA ASN A 40 -6.32 4.46 -7.64
C ASN A 40 -5.68 4.72 -6.29
N VAL A 41 -5.28 3.63 -5.64
CA VAL A 41 -4.57 3.67 -4.36
C VAL A 41 -3.12 3.25 -4.57
N ILE A 42 -2.20 3.96 -3.94
CA ILE A 42 -0.81 3.49 -3.79
C ILE A 42 -0.58 3.15 -2.32
N CYS A 43 0.27 2.17 -2.05
CA CYS A 43 0.77 1.89 -0.71
C CYS A 43 2.27 2.15 -0.65
N SER A 44 2.76 2.54 0.53
CA SER A 44 4.19 2.70 0.80
C SER A 44 4.57 2.17 2.16
N GLY A 45 5.77 1.60 2.25
CA GLY A 45 6.35 1.01 3.46
C GLY A 45 7.59 1.79 3.86
N SER A 46 7.81 1.91 5.17
CA SER A 46 8.85 2.77 5.73
C SER A 46 9.52 2.13 6.95
N ASP A 47 10.72 2.62 7.21
CA ASP A 47 11.52 2.35 8.40
C ASP A 47 10.84 2.86 9.70
N ASP A 48 9.76 3.64 9.59
CA ASP A 48 8.91 4.02 10.72
C ASP A 48 7.94 2.92 11.16
N ASN A 49 8.13 1.69 10.66
CA ASN A 49 7.32 0.52 10.92
C ASN A 49 5.84 0.67 10.50
N THR A 50 5.56 1.55 9.52
CA THR A 50 4.21 1.72 8.98
C THR A 50 4.12 1.40 7.49
N ILE A 51 2.96 0.88 7.10
CA ILE A 51 2.50 0.83 5.72
C ILE A 51 1.35 1.83 5.60
N ARG A 52 1.47 2.79 4.70
CA ARG A 52 0.46 3.84 4.47
C ARG A 52 -0.15 3.71 3.09
N PHE A 53 -1.45 3.95 3.01
CA PHE A 53 -2.24 3.93 1.78
C PHE A 53 -2.65 5.35 1.41
N TRP A 54 -2.47 5.70 0.14
CA TRP A 54 -2.66 7.05 -0.36
C TRP A 54 -3.63 7.05 -1.54
N ASP A 55 -4.56 8.01 -1.54
CA ASP A 55 -5.42 8.30 -2.68
C ASP A 55 -4.70 9.25 -3.63
N ILE A 56 -4.59 8.90 -4.92
CA ILE A 56 -3.90 9.73 -5.91
C ILE A 56 -4.75 10.87 -6.51
N ARG A 57 -6.08 10.88 -6.28
CA ARG A 57 -7.00 11.89 -6.83
C ARG A 57 -7.66 12.74 -5.75
N SER A 58 -7.65 12.29 -4.50
CA SER A 58 -8.22 13.05 -3.39
C SER A 58 -7.20 13.97 -2.74
N ASN A 59 -7.68 15.12 -2.26
CA ASN A 59 -6.92 16.00 -1.37
C ASN A 59 -6.73 15.38 0.03
N LYS A 60 -7.44 14.29 0.35
CA LYS A 60 -7.12 13.46 1.52
C LYS A 60 -5.93 12.57 1.18
N ASN A 61 -4.76 13.03 1.60
CA ASN A 61 -3.49 12.38 1.26
C ASN A 61 -3.46 10.93 1.79
N GLU A 62 -3.76 10.69 3.06
CA GLU A 62 -3.73 9.35 3.67
C GLU A 62 -5.13 8.76 3.85
N LEU A 63 -5.29 7.51 3.41
CA LEU A 63 -6.53 6.74 3.52
C LEU A 63 -6.52 5.81 4.73
N TYR A 64 -5.41 5.11 4.93
CA TYR A 64 -5.28 4.06 5.93
C TYR A 64 -3.81 3.84 6.28
N MET A 65 -3.55 3.38 7.50
CA MET A 65 -2.22 3.08 8.00
C MET A 65 -2.25 1.74 8.75
N ILE A 66 -1.32 0.87 8.41
CA ILE A 66 -1.01 -0.36 9.14
C ILE A 66 0.28 -0.11 9.92
N LYS A 67 0.25 -0.39 11.22
CA LYS A 67 1.43 -0.35 12.08
C LYS A 67 1.95 -1.76 12.32
N GLY A 68 3.24 -1.99 12.10
CA GLY A 68 3.92 -3.23 12.50
C GLY A 68 4.03 -3.35 14.03
N ASP A 69 4.49 -4.51 14.52
CA ASP A 69 4.75 -4.68 15.96
C ASP A 69 6.02 -3.89 16.35
N ASP A 70 5.95 -3.12 17.43
CA ASP A 70 6.95 -2.13 17.85
C ASP A 70 8.11 -2.73 18.68
N LYS A 71 8.14 -4.06 18.88
CA LYS A 71 8.99 -4.66 19.91
C LYS A 71 10.48 -4.66 19.57
N GLU A 72 10.82 -4.68 18.30
CA GLU A 72 12.18 -4.52 17.80
C GLU A 72 12.03 -3.71 16.50
N ASP A 73 12.77 -2.63 16.34
CA ASP A 73 12.54 -1.59 15.33
C ASP A 73 12.75 -2.15 13.91
N ASP A 74 11.67 -2.59 13.27
CA ASP A 74 11.84 -3.56 12.19
C ASP A 74 11.47 -3.11 10.80
N GLY A 75 11.17 -1.84 10.56
CA GLY A 75 11.10 -1.19 9.25
C GLY A 75 10.55 -2.02 8.07
N ILE A 76 9.45 -1.58 7.47
CA ILE A 76 8.93 -2.27 6.29
C ILE A 76 9.98 -2.14 5.17
N LEU A 77 10.44 -3.25 4.59
CA LEU A 77 11.50 -3.25 3.56
C LEU A 77 10.94 -3.49 2.16
N CYS A 78 9.88 -4.29 2.04
CA CYS A 78 9.26 -4.62 0.76
C CYS A 78 7.74 -4.79 0.90
N LEU A 79 7.03 -4.49 -0.18
CA LEU A 79 5.58 -4.64 -0.32
C LEU A 79 5.27 -5.41 -1.59
N LYS A 80 4.35 -6.38 -1.50
CA LYS A 80 3.83 -7.09 -2.66
C LYS A 80 2.35 -7.44 -2.50
N PHE A 81 1.51 -6.93 -3.39
CA PHE A 81 0.16 -7.45 -3.58
C PHE A 81 0.20 -8.79 -4.31
N VAL A 82 -0.46 -9.79 -3.72
CA VAL A 82 -0.59 -11.14 -4.23
C VAL A 82 -2.07 -11.49 -4.33
N VAL A 83 -2.48 -11.94 -5.51
CA VAL A 83 -3.83 -12.46 -5.73
C VAL A 83 -3.81 -13.95 -5.41
N LEU A 84 -4.55 -14.34 -4.38
CA LEU A 84 -4.76 -15.73 -3.99
C LEU A 84 -6.06 -16.25 -4.62
N LYS A 85 -5.96 -17.39 -5.30
CA LYS A 85 -7.13 -18.08 -5.84
C LYS A 85 -7.72 -18.96 -4.77
N LYS A 86 -8.95 -18.67 -4.33
CA LYS A 86 -9.72 -19.59 -3.51
C LYS A 86 -10.52 -20.51 -4.42
N LYS A 87 -10.34 -21.82 -4.26
CA LYS A 87 -11.25 -22.80 -4.87
C LYS A 87 -12.47 -22.95 -3.94
N GLU A 88 -13.57 -22.29 -4.28
CA GLU A 88 -14.86 -22.63 -3.68
C GLU A 88 -15.45 -23.88 -4.35
N LYS A 89 -16.25 -24.66 -3.61
CA LYS A 89 -16.95 -25.84 -4.13
C LYS A 89 -18.09 -25.49 -5.10
N THR A 90 -18.48 -24.22 -5.18
CA THR A 90 -19.39 -23.63 -6.16
C THR A 90 -18.58 -22.94 -7.24
N MET A 91 -19.04 -22.95 -8.50
CA MET A 91 -18.37 -22.44 -9.72
C MET A 91 -18.00 -20.93 -9.72
N ASN A 92 -18.00 -20.26 -8.56
CA ASN A 92 -17.56 -18.88 -8.42
C ASN A 92 -16.11 -18.86 -7.94
N VAL A 93 -15.20 -18.43 -8.81
CA VAL A 93 -13.80 -18.18 -8.42
C VAL A 93 -13.75 -16.80 -7.76
N THR A 94 -13.67 -16.78 -6.43
CA THR A 94 -13.43 -15.57 -5.65
C THR A 94 -11.92 -15.35 -5.54
N TYR A 95 -11.48 -14.11 -5.81
CA TYR A 95 -10.07 -13.71 -5.69
C TYR A 95 -9.89 -12.98 -4.37
N ASP A 96 -9.10 -13.55 -3.47
CA ASP A 96 -8.70 -12.87 -2.24
C ASP A 96 -7.40 -12.13 -2.52
N LEU A 97 -7.38 -10.83 -2.22
CA LEU A 97 -6.17 -10.03 -2.33
C LEU A 97 -5.46 -10.00 -0.99
N SER A 98 -4.19 -10.38 -0.99
CA SER A 98 -3.32 -10.25 0.18
C SER A 98 -2.16 -9.31 -0.12
N LEU A 99 -1.77 -8.53 0.88
CA LEU A 99 -0.55 -7.75 0.90
C LEU A 99 0.49 -8.53 1.70
N CYS A 100 1.54 -8.96 1.02
CA CYS A 100 2.73 -9.51 1.64
C CYS A 100 3.73 -8.38 1.89
N TYR A 101 4.36 -8.37 3.05
CA TYR A 101 5.42 -7.42 3.35
C TYR A 101 6.50 -8.07 4.21
N CYS A 102 7.74 -7.63 4.04
CA CYS A 102 8.83 -8.08 4.88
C CYS A 102 9.40 -6.95 5.72
N SER A 103 9.94 -7.32 6.87
CA SER A 103 10.60 -6.43 7.81
C SER A 103 12.11 -6.66 7.78
N CYS A 104 12.87 -5.70 8.30
CA CYS A 104 14.33 -5.72 8.37
C CYS A 104 14.91 -6.91 9.16
N SER A 105 14.18 -7.51 10.12
CA SER A 105 14.60 -8.75 10.81
C SER A 105 14.52 -10.00 9.95
N GLY A 106 13.98 -9.91 8.74
CA GLY A 106 13.75 -11.05 7.86
C GLY A 106 12.41 -11.75 8.08
N SER A 107 11.53 -11.20 8.92
CA SER A 107 10.16 -11.67 9.06
C SER A 107 9.32 -11.32 7.83
N ILE A 108 8.44 -12.24 7.42
CA ILE A 108 7.47 -12.02 6.33
C ILE A 108 6.07 -12.10 6.91
N TYR A 109 5.29 -11.06 6.65
CA TYR A 109 3.92 -10.91 7.08
C TYR A 109 2.98 -10.94 5.88
N ILE A 110 1.78 -11.47 6.10
CA ILE A 110 0.71 -11.50 5.12
C ILE A 110 -0.51 -10.85 5.75
N TRP A 111 -1.03 -9.82 5.10
CA TRP A 111 -2.24 -9.12 5.48
C TRP A 111 -3.31 -9.35 4.40
N GLY A 112 -4.46 -9.91 4.74
CA GLY A 112 -5.53 -10.22 3.78
C GLY A 112 -6.82 -10.64 4.47
N ASN A 113 -7.90 -10.72 3.69
CA ASN A 113 -9.23 -11.21 4.11
C ASN A 113 -9.44 -12.68 3.73
#